data_AF-R5E0P2-F1
#
_entry.id   AF-R5E0P2-F1
#
_cell.length_a   1.000
_cell.length_b   1.000
_cell.length_c   1.000
_cell.angle_alpha   90.00
_cell.angle_beta   90.00
_cell.angle_gamma   90.00
#
_symmetry.space_group_name_H-M   'P 1'
#
loop_
_entity.id
_entity.type
_entity.pdbx_description
1 polymer ?
#
loop_
_entity_poly.entity_id
_entity_poly.type
_entity_poly.pdbx_seq_one_letter_code
_entity_poly.pdbx_strand_id
1 'polypeptide(L)'
;MNYPKLKALKYKLIIPLLVFLFGTGVLCVVIYKISYTNQERVRDKAALNAVSYADRMIADLNNGITITKSLEQIIISENGQIEHFEKIAENMMTDSIQSIQLAPGGVVTDIYPEKGNDTGKIDLINDPSRGEIARYGRDNNITVMQGPFQLKQGDVGITIRNPVYLENESGDKYFWGFTISIIRVPEIFSNSVNALEDFGYYYRL
;
A
#
# COMPACT_ATOMS: atom_id res chain seq x y z
N MET A 1 -19.79 63.34 57.31
CA MET A 1 -18.33 63.41 57.12
C MET A 1 -17.97 62.50 55.94
N ASN A 2 -17.74 63.09 54.77
CA ASN A 2 -17.57 62.38 53.51
C ASN A 2 -16.11 61.91 53.41
N TYR A 3 -15.83 60.63 53.14
CA TYR A 3 -14.47 60.06 53.10
C TYR A 3 -13.98 59.86 51.64
N PRO A 4 -13.48 60.90 50.95
CA PRO A 4 -13.01 60.81 49.57
C PRO A 4 -11.78 59.90 49.39
N LYS A 5 -10.97 59.72 50.45
CA LYS A 5 -9.75 58.88 50.41
C LYS A 5 -10.04 57.37 50.27
N LEU A 6 -11.18 56.90 50.78
CA LEU A 6 -11.55 55.46 50.71
C LEU A 6 -12.00 55.04 49.30
N LYS A 7 -12.69 55.94 48.58
CA LYS A 7 -13.08 55.73 47.18
C LYS A 7 -11.86 55.68 46.27
N ALA A 8 -10.91 56.61 46.43
CA ALA A 8 -9.70 56.66 45.62
C ALA A 8 -8.82 55.41 45.78
N LEU A 9 -8.73 54.85 46.98
CA LEU A 9 -8.00 53.59 47.24
C LEU A 9 -8.69 52.37 46.59
N LYS A 10 -10.03 52.32 46.62
CA LYS A 10 -10.80 51.29 45.91
C LYS A 10 -10.54 51.31 44.40
N TYR A 11 -10.57 52.47 43.74
CA TYR A 11 -10.32 52.56 42.30
C TYR A 11 -8.89 52.17 41.91
N LYS A 12 -7.88 52.49 42.74
CA LYS A 12 -6.49 52.06 42.52
C LYS A 12 -6.30 50.54 42.54
N LEU A 13 -7.16 49.80 43.24
CA LEU A 13 -7.11 48.33 43.32
C LEU A 13 -8.06 47.64 42.33
N ILE A 14 -9.22 48.23 42.03
CA ILE A 14 -10.22 47.65 41.13
C ILE A 14 -9.76 47.69 39.67
N ILE A 15 -9.13 48.80 39.23
CA ILE A 15 -8.66 48.94 37.84
C ILE A 15 -7.63 47.86 37.45
N PRO A 16 -6.53 47.62 38.20
CA PRO A 16 -5.57 46.57 37.83
C PRO A 16 -6.18 45.17 37.89
N LEU A 17 -7.14 44.92 38.81
CA LEU A 17 -7.85 43.64 38.87
C LEU A 17 -8.72 43.42 37.63
N LEU A 18 -9.41 44.45 37.15
CA LEU A 18 -10.21 44.36 35.91
C LEU A 18 -9.33 44.15 34.68
N VAL A 19 -8.18 44.85 34.60
CA VAL A 19 -7.20 44.65 33.52
C VAL A 19 -6.63 43.23 33.57
N PHE A 20 -6.33 42.71 34.75
CA PHE A 20 -5.86 41.34 34.93
C PHE A 20 -6.92 40.32 34.49
N LEU A 21 -8.17 40.46 34.96
CA LEU A 21 -9.28 39.60 34.58
C LEU A 21 -9.51 39.61 33.07
N PHE A 22 -9.52 40.79 32.46
CA PHE A 22 -9.66 40.93 31.01
C PHE A 22 -8.50 40.25 30.26
N GLY A 23 -7.26 40.49 30.69
CA GLY A 23 -6.08 39.84 30.12
C GLY A 23 -6.12 38.32 30.22
N THR A 24 -6.50 37.78 31.38
CA THR A 24 -6.68 36.32 31.56
C THR A 24 -7.79 35.75 30.68
N GLY A 25 -8.90 36.47 30.52
CA GLY A 25 -10.00 36.08 29.64
C GLY A 25 -9.56 35.98 28.18
N VAL A 26 -8.82 36.98 27.69
CA VAL A 26 -8.25 36.96 26.33
C VAL A 26 -7.28 35.80 26.17
N LEU A 27 -6.39 35.56 27.16
CA LEU A 27 -5.44 34.44 27.12
C LEU A 27 -6.17 33.09 27.03
N CYS A 28 -7.21 32.88 27.85
CA CYS A 28 -8.02 31.67 27.84
C CYS A 28 -8.69 31.44 26.47
N VAL A 29 -9.24 32.49 25.85
CA VAL A 29 -9.86 32.38 24.52
C VAL A 29 -8.82 32.03 23.45
N VAL A 30 -7.63 32.63 23.49
CA VAL A 30 -6.53 32.31 22.57
C VAL A 30 -6.08 30.86 22.76
N ILE A 31 -5.86 30.41 24.00
CA ILE A 31 -5.46 29.03 24.30
C ILE A 31 -6.55 28.03 23.85
N TYR A 32 -7.82 28.34 24.10
CA TYR A 32 -8.93 27.51 23.68
C TYR A 32 -8.98 27.38 22.15
N LYS A 33 -8.85 28.49 21.43
CA LYS A 33 -8.85 28.50 19.96
C LYS A 33 -7.64 27.75 19.39
N ILE A 34 -6.45 27.93 19.96
CA ILE A 34 -5.25 27.17 19.59
C ILE A 34 -5.48 25.67 19.81
N SER A 35 -6.03 25.27 20.95
CA SER A 35 -6.26 23.87 21.30
C SER A 35 -7.27 23.22 20.35
N TYR A 36 -8.38 23.90 20.08
CA TYR A 36 -9.41 23.45 19.15
C TYR A 36 -8.86 23.28 17.72
N THR A 37 -8.19 24.31 17.19
CA THR A 37 -7.59 24.23 15.85
C THR A 37 -6.45 23.20 15.77
N ASN A 38 -5.71 22.98 16.86
CA ASN A 38 -4.66 21.96 16.87
C ASN A 38 -5.24 20.55 16.73
N GLN A 39 -6.37 20.28 17.38
CA GLN A 39 -7.03 18.97 17.28
C GLN A 39 -7.57 18.70 15.87
N GLU A 40 -8.15 19.70 15.20
CA GLU A 40 -8.56 19.60 13.80
C GLU A 40 -7.35 19.36 12.88
N ARG A 41 -6.26 20.12 13.04
CA ARG A 41 -5.04 19.91 12.23
C ARG A 41 -4.42 18.53 12.42
N VAL A 42 -4.43 17.98 13.64
CA VAL A 42 -3.93 16.62 13.88
C VAL A 42 -4.78 15.61 13.12
N ARG A 43 -6.11 15.75 13.16
CA ARG A 43 -7.03 14.88 12.40
C ARG A 43 -6.84 15.00 10.90
N ASP A 44 -6.74 16.22 10.37
CA ASP A 44 -6.57 16.46 8.94
C ASP A 44 -5.23 15.89 8.45
N LYS A 45 -4.15 16.08 9.22
CA LYS A 45 -2.84 15.49 8.91
C LYS A 45 -2.90 13.96 8.94
N ALA A 46 -3.53 13.37 9.96
CA ALA A 46 -3.71 11.93 10.03
C ALA A 46 -4.47 11.39 8.80
N ALA A 47 -5.55 12.06 8.39
CA ALA A 47 -6.34 11.68 7.22
C ALA A 47 -5.54 11.82 5.91
N LEU A 48 -4.87 12.96 5.70
CA LEU A 48 -4.04 13.18 4.51
C LEU A 48 -2.90 12.16 4.41
N ASN A 49 -2.26 11.84 5.54
CA ASN A 49 -1.23 10.84 5.61
C ASN A 49 -1.79 9.45 5.25
N ALA A 50 -2.90 9.05 5.85
CA ALA A 50 -3.55 7.77 5.55
C ALA A 50 -3.90 7.64 4.06
N VAL A 51 -4.41 8.71 3.44
CA VAL A 51 -4.67 8.76 1.98
C VAL A 51 -3.38 8.59 1.18
N SER A 52 -2.33 9.35 1.52
CA SER A 52 -1.05 9.24 0.79
C SER A 52 -0.44 7.84 0.87
N TYR A 53 -0.60 7.14 2.00
CA TYR A 53 -0.14 5.75 2.13
C TYR A 53 -0.99 4.75 1.37
N ALA A 54 -2.33 4.92 1.39
CA ALA A 54 -3.22 4.12 0.56
C ALA A 54 -2.87 4.30 -0.92
N ASP A 55 -2.60 5.53 -1.37
CA ASP A 55 -2.20 5.82 -2.74
C ASP A 55 -0.87 5.13 -3.11
N ARG A 56 0.10 5.10 -2.20
CA ARG A 56 1.37 4.39 -2.41
C ARG A 56 1.16 2.88 -2.52
N MET A 57 0.37 2.28 -1.64
CA MET A 57 0.06 0.86 -1.71
C MET A 57 -0.67 0.52 -3.01
N ILE A 58 -1.62 1.36 -3.44
CA ILE A 58 -2.31 1.22 -4.72
C ILE A 58 -1.31 1.32 -5.88
N ALA A 59 -0.33 2.23 -5.81
CA ALA A 59 0.72 2.33 -6.81
C ALA A 59 1.59 1.07 -6.89
N ASP A 60 1.98 0.48 -5.75
CA ASP A 60 2.75 -0.77 -5.72
C ASP A 60 1.97 -1.96 -6.28
N LEU A 61 0.68 -2.08 -5.94
CA LEU A 61 -0.20 -3.10 -6.52
C LEU A 61 -0.37 -2.90 -8.03
N ASN A 62 -0.57 -1.65 -8.47
CA ASN A 62 -0.69 -1.32 -9.89
C ASN A 62 0.62 -1.58 -10.64
N ASN A 63 1.78 -1.40 -10.01
CA ASN A 63 3.06 -1.76 -10.58
C ASN A 63 3.14 -3.28 -10.81
N GLY A 64 2.76 -4.07 -9.79
CA GLY A 64 2.67 -5.52 -9.93
C GLY A 64 1.75 -5.98 -11.05
N ILE A 65 0.58 -5.34 -11.23
CA ILE A 65 -0.33 -5.59 -12.36
C ILE A 65 0.35 -5.21 -13.68
N THR A 66 0.98 -4.04 -13.74
CA THR A 66 1.64 -3.52 -14.96
C THR A 66 2.72 -4.49 -15.43
N ILE A 67 3.57 -5.00 -14.53
CA ILE A 67 4.58 -6.02 -14.84
C ILE A 67 3.94 -7.24 -15.51
N THR A 68 2.88 -7.79 -14.91
CA THR A 68 2.22 -8.98 -15.46
C THR A 68 1.60 -8.75 -16.85
N LYS A 69 1.04 -7.56 -17.09
CA LYS A 69 0.49 -7.17 -18.40
C LYS A 69 1.58 -6.90 -19.44
N SER A 70 2.71 -6.30 -19.05
CA SER A 70 3.85 -6.11 -19.94
C SER A 70 4.43 -7.44 -20.40
N LEU A 71 4.59 -8.40 -19.49
CA LEU A 71 5.03 -9.76 -19.85
C LEU A 71 4.01 -10.46 -20.76
N GLU A 72 2.71 -10.31 -20.51
CA GLU A 72 1.67 -10.83 -21.40
C GLU A 72 1.85 -10.33 -22.83
N GLN A 73 2.09 -9.02 -23.02
CA GLN A 73 2.29 -8.46 -24.36
C GLN A 73 3.55 -9.02 -25.05
N ILE A 74 4.63 -9.23 -24.31
CA ILE A 74 5.86 -9.85 -24.83
C ILE A 74 5.59 -11.31 -25.26
N ILE A 75 4.89 -12.06 -24.41
CA ILE A 75 4.53 -13.46 -24.70
C ILE A 75 3.63 -13.54 -25.93
N ILE A 76 2.68 -12.63 -26.10
CA ILE A 76 1.83 -12.56 -27.29
C ILE A 76 2.66 -12.24 -28.54
N SER A 77 3.58 -11.26 -28.48
CA SER A 77 4.39 -10.89 -29.65
C SER A 77 5.35 -11.99 -30.09
N GLU A 78 5.79 -12.82 -29.14
CA GLU A 78 6.75 -13.91 -29.36
C GLU A 78 6.06 -15.29 -29.44
N ASN A 79 4.75 -15.33 -29.73
CA ASN A 79 3.96 -16.56 -29.90
C ASN A 79 4.14 -17.58 -28.76
N GLY A 80 4.12 -17.11 -27.52
CA GLY A 80 4.23 -17.94 -26.33
C GLY A 80 5.65 -18.23 -25.86
N GLN A 81 6.66 -17.74 -26.57
CA GLN A 81 8.06 -17.84 -26.15
C GLN A 81 8.49 -16.58 -25.41
N ILE A 82 9.45 -16.70 -24.51
CA ILE A 82 10.07 -15.55 -23.87
C ILE A 82 11.54 -15.85 -23.62
N GLU A 83 12.36 -15.39 -24.57
CA GLU A 83 13.80 -15.46 -24.44
C GLU A 83 14.28 -14.46 -23.38
N HIS A 84 15.36 -14.80 -22.68
CA HIS A 84 15.98 -13.90 -21.69
C HIS A 84 15.04 -13.42 -20.57
N PHE A 85 14.06 -14.25 -20.16
CA PHE A 85 13.13 -13.94 -19.07
C PHE A 85 13.83 -13.35 -17.84
N GLU A 86 14.94 -13.96 -17.40
CA GLU A 86 15.69 -13.52 -16.21
C GLU A 86 16.09 -12.04 -16.29
N LYS A 87 16.63 -11.61 -17.44
CA LYS A 87 17.06 -10.23 -17.67
C LYS A 87 15.88 -9.27 -17.79
N ILE A 88 14.79 -9.71 -18.41
CA ILE A 88 13.57 -8.90 -18.52
C ILE A 88 12.98 -8.68 -17.12
N ALA A 89 12.85 -9.75 -16.34
CA ALA A 89 12.33 -9.72 -14.98
C ALA A 89 13.22 -8.87 -14.07
N GLU A 90 14.54 -9.01 -14.14
CA GLU A 90 15.51 -8.18 -13.42
C GLU A 90 15.26 -6.69 -13.62
N ASN A 91 15.09 -6.25 -14.87
CA ASN A 91 14.83 -4.84 -15.18
C ASN A 91 13.45 -4.35 -14.75
N MET A 92 12.51 -5.26 -14.49
CA MET A 92 11.15 -4.95 -14.02
C MET A 92 11.03 -4.99 -12.49
N MET A 93 12.06 -5.46 -11.77
CA MET A 93 12.04 -5.49 -10.31
C MET A 93 12.02 -4.06 -9.74
N THR A 94 11.23 -3.89 -8.68
CA THR A 94 11.26 -2.71 -7.80
C THR A 94 11.34 -3.17 -6.35
N ASP A 95 11.58 -2.25 -5.42
CA ASP A 95 11.71 -2.57 -3.99
C ASP A 95 10.46 -3.30 -3.43
N SER A 96 9.28 -3.00 -3.98
CA SER A 96 8.02 -3.63 -3.62
C SER A 96 7.79 -5.02 -4.23
N ILE A 97 8.58 -5.43 -5.24
CA ILE A 97 8.45 -6.75 -5.87
C ILE A 97 9.38 -7.75 -5.19
N GLN A 98 8.81 -8.85 -4.71
CA GLN A 98 9.53 -10.02 -4.19
C GLN A 98 10.07 -10.88 -5.32
N SER A 99 9.22 -11.21 -6.29
CA SER A 99 9.57 -12.05 -7.42
C SER A 99 8.60 -11.87 -8.60
N ILE A 100 9.08 -12.18 -9.80
CA ILE A 100 8.32 -12.26 -11.04
C ILE A 100 8.39 -13.70 -11.55
N GLN A 101 7.28 -14.23 -12.08
CA GLN A 101 7.19 -15.63 -12.47
C GLN A 101 6.38 -15.83 -13.75
N LEU A 102 6.69 -16.93 -14.45
CA LEU A 102 5.90 -17.44 -15.56
C LEU A 102 5.37 -18.82 -15.22
N ALA A 103 4.12 -19.07 -15.61
CA ALA A 103 3.49 -20.36 -15.41
C ALA A 103 2.77 -20.88 -16.66
N PRO A 104 3.51 -21.32 -17.70
CA PRO A 104 2.94 -21.99 -18.86
C PRO A 104 2.09 -23.20 -18.43
N GLY A 105 0.89 -23.33 -18.99
CA GLY A 105 -0.09 -24.36 -18.60
C GLY A 105 -0.58 -24.27 -17.15
N GLY A 106 -0.22 -23.21 -16.43
CA GLY A 106 -0.49 -23.06 -15.00
C GLY A 106 0.55 -23.70 -14.07
N VAL A 107 1.67 -24.19 -14.60
CA VAL A 107 2.80 -24.70 -13.81
C VAL A 107 3.91 -23.68 -13.83
N VAL A 108 4.37 -23.21 -12.66
CA VAL A 108 5.43 -22.22 -12.58
C VAL A 108 6.76 -22.84 -13.03
N THR A 109 7.29 -22.36 -14.16
CA THR A 109 8.56 -22.82 -14.75
C THR A 109 9.70 -21.85 -14.45
N ASP A 110 9.41 -20.55 -14.50
CA ASP A 110 10.44 -19.51 -14.43
C ASP A 110 10.24 -18.60 -13.22
N ILE A 111 11.32 -18.54 -12.43
CA ILE A 111 11.63 -17.84 -11.17
C ILE A 111 12.58 -16.64 -11.25
N TYR A 112 12.19 -15.37 -11.08
CA TYR A 112 13.18 -14.31 -10.80
C TYR A 112 12.88 -13.50 -9.54
N PRO A 113 13.86 -13.28 -8.63
CA PRO A 113 15.16 -13.98 -8.59
C PRO A 113 14.94 -15.47 -8.27
N GLU A 114 15.72 -16.38 -8.84
CA GLU A 114 15.54 -17.82 -8.61
C GLU A 114 16.01 -18.24 -7.20
N LYS A 115 17.13 -17.66 -6.76
CA LYS A 115 17.72 -17.97 -5.45
C LYS A 115 16.73 -17.66 -4.33
N GLY A 116 16.36 -18.69 -3.57
CA GLY A 116 15.40 -18.59 -2.47
C GLY A 116 13.94 -18.76 -2.90
N ASN A 117 13.64 -18.72 -4.20
CA ASN A 117 12.27 -18.79 -4.71
C ASN A 117 11.94 -20.12 -5.41
N ASP A 118 12.90 -21.03 -5.57
CA ASP A 118 12.76 -22.28 -6.35
C ASP A 118 11.61 -23.20 -5.87
N THR A 119 11.33 -23.23 -4.56
CA THR A 119 10.19 -23.99 -4.00
C THR A 119 8.82 -23.45 -4.43
N GLY A 120 8.78 -22.30 -5.10
CA GLY A 120 7.61 -21.71 -5.73
C GLY A 120 7.26 -22.30 -7.09
N LYS A 121 8.12 -23.15 -7.69
CA LYS A 121 7.85 -23.86 -8.95
C LYS A 121 6.83 -24.99 -8.75
N ILE A 122 5.56 -24.62 -8.67
CA ILE A 122 4.45 -25.54 -8.39
C ILE A 122 3.37 -25.49 -9.49
N ASP A 123 2.54 -26.53 -9.53
CA ASP A 123 1.30 -26.53 -10.30
C ASP A 123 0.24 -25.68 -9.58
N LEU A 124 -0.04 -24.50 -10.12
CA LEU A 124 -1.00 -23.56 -9.55
C LEU A 124 -2.43 -24.05 -9.70
N ILE A 125 -2.75 -24.78 -10.77
CA ILE A 125 -4.10 -25.22 -11.09
C ILE A 125 -4.55 -26.32 -10.13
N ASN A 126 -3.63 -27.20 -9.76
CA ASN A 126 -3.90 -28.35 -8.88
C ASN A 126 -3.47 -28.13 -7.42
N ASP A 127 -2.83 -26.99 -7.08
CA ASP A 127 -2.47 -26.68 -5.69
C ASP A 127 -3.73 -26.53 -4.81
N PRO A 128 -3.81 -27.20 -3.64
CA PRO A 128 -4.99 -27.16 -2.77
C PRO A 128 -5.37 -25.76 -2.26
N SER A 129 -4.40 -24.84 -2.16
CA SER A 129 -4.60 -23.50 -1.59
C SER A 129 -4.65 -22.37 -2.61
N ARG A 130 -4.11 -22.60 -3.82
CA ARG A 130 -4.01 -21.59 -4.90
C ARG A 130 -4.87 -21.97 -6.10
N GLY A 131 -5.26 -23.23 -6.24
CA GLY A 131 -5.99 -23.76 -7.38
C GLY A 131 -7.34 -23.11 -7.62
N GLU A 132 -8.11 -22.86 -6.57
CA GLU A 132 -9.44 -22.23 -6.74
C GLU A 132 -9.32 -20.85 -7.38
N ILE A 133 -8.49 -19.97 -6.81
CA ILE A 133 -8.33 -18.61 -7.33
C ILE A 133 -7.61 -18.58 -8.68
N ALA A 134 -6.64 -19.47 -8.92
CA ALA A 134 -5.97 -19.58 -10.21
C ALA A 134 -6.94 -20.02 -11.31
N ARG A 135 -7.75 -21.07 -11.05
CA ARG A 135 -8.80 -21.51 -11.98
C ARG A 135 -9.84 -20.43 -12.20
N TYR A 136 -10.25 -19.70 -11.17
CA TYR A 136 -11.18 -18.58 -11.32
C TYR A 136 -10.62 -17.49 -12.26
N GLY A 137 -9.35 -17.11 -12.09
CA GLY A 137 -8.69 -16.14 -12.96
C GLY A 137 -8.61 -16.61 -14.41
N ARG A 138 -8.22 -17.86 -14.64
CA ARG A 138 -8.26 -18.51 -15.96
C ARG A 138 -9.67 -18.51 -16.53
N ASP A 139 -10.62 -19.16 -15.86
CA ASP A 139 -11.95 -19.43 -16.41
C ASP A 139 -12.74 -18.15 -16.73
N ASN A 140 -12.42 -17.02 -16.10
CA ASN A 140 -13.06 -15.73 -16.33
C ASN A 140 -12.19 -14.72 -17.10
N ASN A 141 -10.96 -15.09 -17.49
CA ASN A 141 -9.99 -14.19 -18.12
C ASN A 141 -9.82 -12.86 -17.35
N ILE A 142 -9.55 -12.95 -16.05
CA ILE A 142 -9.33 -11.78 -15.19
C ILE A 142 -8.05 -11.94 -14.37
N THR A 143 -7.34 -10.82 -14.17
CA THR A 143 -6.24 -10.76 -13.22
C THR A 143 -6.78 -10.98 -11.81
N VAL A 144 -6.21 -11.95 -11.09
CA VAL A 144 -6.59 -12.26 -9.70
C VAL A 144 -5.46 -11.90 -8.75
N MET A 145 -5.82 -11.50 -7.54
CA MET A 145 -4.88 -11.16 -6.48
C MET A 145 -5.18 -12.00 -5.25
N GLN A 146 -4.14 -12.53 -4.60
CA GLN A 146 -4.25 -13.36 -3.40
C GLN A 146 -3.26 -12.88 -2.34
N GLY A 147 -3.73 -12.61 -1.13
CA GLY A 147 -2.88 -12.44 0.05
C GLY A 147 -3.36 -11.38 1.04
N PRO A 148 -2.52 -11.03 2.04
CA PRO A 148 -1.20 -11.60 2.31
C PRO A 148 -1.27 -13.04 2.80
N PHE A 149 -0.34 -13.90 2.36
CA PHE A 149 -0.26 -15.29 2.81
C PHE A 149 1.17 -15.81 2.79
N GLN A 150 1.40 -16.92 3.50
CA GLN A 150 2.69 -17.59 3.56
C GLN A 150 3.02 -18.23 2.19
N LEU A 151 4.08 -17.73 1.55
CA LEU A 151 4.63 -18.30 0.33
C LEU A 151 5.30 -19.64 0.67
N LYS A 152 5.40 -20.54 -0.33
CA LYS A 152 6.12 -21.82 -0.19
C LYS A 152 7.60 -21.64 0.15
N GLN A 153 8.12 -20.44 -0.11
CA GLN A 153 9.51 -20.04 0.03
C GLN A 153 9.83 -19.57 1.46
N GLY A 154 8.81 -19.36 2.31
CA GLY A 154 9.00 -18.96 3.71
C GLY A 154 8.75 -17.47 3.99
N ASP A 155 8.56 -16.64 2.97
CA ASP A 155 8.17 -15.24 3.11
C ASP A 155 6.64 -15.03 3.04
N VAL A 156 6.16 -13.87 3.46
CA VAL A 156 4.76 -13.44 3.27
C VAL A 156 4.68 -12.56 2.02
N GLY A 157 3.65 -12.75 1.20
CA GLY A 157 3.47 -11.93 0.01
C GLY A 157 2.03 -11.82 -0.46
N ILE A 158 1.82 -10.90 -1.39
CA ILE A 158 0.59 -10.77 -2.17
C ILE A 158 0.91 -11.19 -3.59
N THR A 159 0.23 -12.21 -4.11
CA THR A 159 0.45 -12.71 -5.47
C THR A 159 -0.59 -12.13 -6.41
N ILE A 160 -0.13 -11.56 -7.53
CA ILE A 160 -0.96 -11.10 -8.65
C ILE A 160 -0.74 -12.09 -9.79
N ARG A 161 -1.81 -12.67 -10.31
CA ARG A 161 -1.78 -13.65 -11.41
C ARG A 161 -2.62 -13.13 -12.56
N ASN A 162 -1.98 -12.88 -13.69
CA ASN A 162 -2.65 -12.47 -14.92
C ASN A 162 -2.70 -13.66 -15.87
N PRO A 163 -3.89 -14.16 -16.25
CA PRO A 163 -3.98 -15.23 -17.24
C PRO A 163 -3.61 -14.69 -18.61
N VAL A 164 -2.85 -15.47 -19.38
CA VAL A 164 -2.43 -15.12 -20.75
C VAL A 164 -3.06 -16.10 -21.72
N TYR A 165 -3.63 -15.55 -22.80
CA TYR A 165 -4.23 -16.29 -23.89
C TYR A 165 -3.52 -15.97 -25.19
N LEU A 166 -3.25 -17.01 -25.97
CA LEU A 166 -2.71 -16.89 -27.33
C LEU A 166 -3.77 -17.31 -28.33
N GLU A 167 -3.61 -16.85 -29.57
CA GLU A 167 -4.47 -17.24 -30.69
C GLU A 167 -3.72 -18.27 -31.55
N ASN A 168 -4.42 -19.32 -31.96
CA ASN A 168 -3.90 -20.28 -32.94
C ASN A 168 -4.05 -19.74 -34.38
N GLU A 169 -3.56 -20.48 -35.38
CA GLU A 169 -3.70 -20.10 -36.80
C GLU A 169 -5.16 -19.97 -37.27
N SER A 170 -6.10 -20.61 -36.56
CA SER A 170 -7.54 -20.54 -36.83
C SER A 170 -8.25 -19.36 -36.14
N GLY A 171 -7.52 -18.60 -35.30
CA GLY A 171 -8.04 -17.47 -34.52
C GLY A 171 -8.68 -17.86 -33.18
N ASP A 172 -8.62 -19.13 -32.78
CA ASP A 172 -9.17 -19.57 -31.49
C ASP A 172 -8.19 -19.24 -30.36
N LYS A 173 -8.73 -18.64 -29.28
CA LYS A 173 -7.97 -18.35 -28.07
C LYS A 173 -7.78 -19.61 -27.22
N TYR A 174 -6.55 -19.87 -26.81
CA TYR A 174 -6.22 -20.91 -25.85
C TYR A 174 -5.41 -20.33 -24.68
N PHE A 175 -5.60 -20.93 -23.51
CA PHE A 175 -4.86 -20.53 -22.31
C PHE A 175 -3.40 -20.95 -22.45
N TRP A 176 -2.50 -19.96 -22.47
CA TRP A 176 -1.06 -20.21 -22.47
C TRP A 176 -0.55 -20.49 -21.07
N GLY A 177 -1.00 -19.73 -20.07
CA GLY A 177 -0.43 -19.77 -18.72
C GLY A 177 -0.71 -18.51 -17.93
N PHE A 178 0.06 -18.27 -16.87
CA PHE A 178 0.01 -17.01 -16.12
C PHE A 178 1.33 -16.24 -16.21
N THR A 179 1.23 -14.92 -16.22
CA THR A 179 2.29 -14.03 -15.75
C THR A 179 1.99 -13.62 -14.32
N ILE A 180 3.02 -13.61 -13.48
CA ILE A 180 2.84 -13.49 -12.04
C ILE A 180 3.83 -12.48 -11.48
N SER A 181 3.34 -11.62 -10.59
CA SER A 181 4.19 -10.80 -9.72
C SER A 181 3.81 -11.07 -8.28
N ILE A 182 4.82 -11.11 -7.41
CA ILE A 182 4.65 -11.25 -5.96
C ILE A 182 5.10 -9.94 -5.33
N ILE A 183 4.19 -9.30 -4.61
CA ILE A 183 4.47 -8.10 -3.83
C ILE A 183 4.99 -8.51 -2.45
N ARG A 184 6.01 -7.80 -2.00
CA ARG A 184 6.71 -8.04 -0.74
C ARG A 184 5.92 -7.51 0.45
N VAL A 185 5.73 -8.35 1.46
CA VAL A 185 5.04 -8.01 2.72
C VAL A 185 5.98 -8.33 3.89
N PRO A 186 6.22 -7.40 4.83
CA PRO A 186 5.50 -6.16 5.05
C PRO A 186 6.08 -4.91 4.37
N GLU A 187 7.08 -5.01 3.47
CA GLU A 187 7.72 -3.81 2.88
C GLU A 187 6.75 -2.88 2.16
N ILE A 188 5.68 -3.39 1.54
CA ILE A 188 4.60 -2.56 0.97
C ILE A 188 3.97 -1.63 2.02
N PHE A 189 4.06 -1.97 3.31
CA PHE A 189 3.55 -1.20 4.44
C PHE A 189 4.64 -0.40 5.16
N SER A 190 5.93 -0.66 4.94
CA SER A 190 7.02 -0.07 5.76
C SER A 190 7.04 1.45 5.72
N ASN A 191 6.80 2.06 4.55
CA ASN A 191 6.73 3.52 4.44
C ASN A 191 5.53 4.11 5.19
N SER A 192 4.42 3.37 5.23
CA SER A 192 3.20 3.74 5.95
C SER A 192 3.40 3.64 7.46
N VAL A 193 4.07 2.56 7.88
CA VAL A 193 4.37 2.23 9.26
C VAL A 193 5.40 3.20 9.87
N ASN A 194 6.54 3.39 9.22
CA ASN A 194 7.61 4.28 9.71
C ASN A 194 7.10 5.70 9.88
N ALA A 195 6.24 6.16 8.98
CA ALA A 195 5.74 7.51 9.08
C ALA A 195 4.67 7.67 10.16
N LEU A 196 3.83 6.65 10.41
CA LEU A 196 2.93 6.66 11.57
C LEU A 196 3.73 6.83 12.87
N GLU A 197 4.88 6.15 12.97
CA GLU A 197 5.83 6.30 14.07
C GLU A 197 6.46 7.71 14.11
N ASP A 198 6.95 8.24 12.98
CA ASP A 198 7.52 9.60 12.89
C ASP A 198 6.53 10.70 13.31
N PHE A 199 5.22 10.48 13.08
CA PHE A 199 4.15 11.38 13.51
C PHE A 199 3.65 11.13 14.94
N GLY A 200 4.21 10.14 15.66
CA GLY A 200 3.87 9.82 17.05
C GLY A 200 2.55 9.05 17.21
N TYR A 201 2.07 8.38 16.16
CA TYR A 201 0.88 7.55 16.23
C TYR A 201 1.22 6.12 16.67
N TYR A 202 0.45 5.60 17.63
CA TYR A 202 0.47 4.18 17.97
C TYR A 202 -0.31 3.41 16.89
N TYR A 203 0.29 2.38 16.30
CA TYR A 203 -0.33 1.52 15.29
C TYR A 203 -0.13 0.03 15.62
N ARG A 204 -0.92 -0.84 14.96
CA ARG A 204 -0.77 -2.30 14.99
C ARG A 204 -1.08 -2.84 13.60
N LEU A 205 -0.19 -3.69 13.08
CA LEU A 205 -0.38 -4.47 11.85
C LEU A 205 -1.24 -5.72 12.11
#